data_AF-A0A3M1LA91-F1
#
_entry.id   AF-A0A3M1LA91-F1
#
_cell.length_a   1.000
_cell.length_b   1.000
_cell.length_c   1.000
_cell.angle_alpha   90.00
_cell.angle_beta   90.00
_cell.angle_gamma   90.00
#
_symmetry.space_group_name_H-M   'P 1'
#
loop_
_entity.id
_entity.type
_entity.pdbx_description
1 polymer ?
#
loop_
_entity_poly.entity_id
_entity_poly.type
_entity_poly.pdbx_seq_one_letter_code
_entity_poly.pdbx_strand_id
1 'polypeptide(L)'
;LCILLEVQQSPHELLTLLQAIELQFGRVRKVRWGARTLDLDILLYGEEIINTPTLQIPHPRMNQRAFVLVPLAEIAANWLEPVSGQRVSSLVKQVDCRDVQMYLKKQ
;
A
#
# COMPACT_ATOMS: atom_id res chain seq x y z
N LEU A 1 0.51 -0.20 -8.46
CA LEU A 1 -0.89 -0.67 -8.55
C LEU A 1 -1.46 -0.66 -7.14
N CYS A 2 -2.66 -0.13 -6.97
CA CYS A 2 -3.41 -0.20 -5.71
C CYS A 2 -4.73 -0.92 -5.95
N ILE A 3 -5.23 -1.61 -4.93
CA ILE A 3 -6.51 -2.32 -4.97
C ILE A 3 -7.25 -1.96 -3.69
N LEU A 4 -8.55 -1.66 -3.81
CA LEU A 4 -9.46 -1.50 -2.68
C LEU A 4 -10.25 -2.80 -2.51
N LEU A 5 -10.31 -3.31 -1.28
CA LEU A 5 -10.96 -4.57 -0.95
C LEU A 5 -11.87 -4.38 0.26
N GLU A 6 -13.00 -5.09 0.25
CA GLU A 6 -13.79 -5.36 1.46
C GLU A 6 -13.38 -6.73 2.00
N VAL A 7 -13.04 -6.79 3.28
CA VAL A 7 -12.51 -7.99 3.92
C VAL A 7 -13.18 -8.18 5.28
N GLN A 8 -13.27 -9.44 5.73
CA GLN A 8 -13.77 -9.79 7.06
C GLN A 8 -12.64 -10.14 8.04
N GLN A 9 -11.45 -10.40 7.51
CA GLN A 9 -10.25 -10.75 8.26
C GLN A 9 -9.72 -9.55 9.04
N SER A 10 -9.31 -9.75 10.28
CA SER A 10 -8.56 -8.73 11.02
C SER A 10 -7.25 -8.34 10.29
N PRO A 11 -6.65 -7.18 10.61
CA PRO A 11 -5.42 -6.72 9.96
C PRO A 11 -4.26 -7.73 10.01
N HIS A 12 -4.12 -8.48 11.11
CA HIS A 12 -3.06 -9.48 11.27
C HIS A 12 -3.35 -10.77 10.49
N GLU A 13 -4.62 -11.17 10.37
CA GLU A 13 -5.03 -12.29 9.52
C GLU A 13 -4.83 -11.95 8.04
N LEU A 14 -5.20 -10.74 7.63
CA LEU A 14 -4.94 -10.25 6.28
C LEU A 14 -3.44 -10.23 5.98
N LEU A 15 -2.62 -9.70 6.89
CA LEU A 15 -1.16 -9.72 6.73
C LEU A 15 -0.63 -11.16 6.51
N THR A 16 -1.11 -12.11 7.30
CA THR A 16 -0.71 -13.52 7.20
C THR A 16 -1.11 -14.10 5.84
N LEU A 17 -2.31 -13.79 5.36
CA LEU A 17 -2.81 -14.21 4.05
C LEU A 17 -1.95 -13.64 2.91
N LEU A 18 -1.64 -12.34 2.94
CA LEU A 18 -0.83 -11.68 1.92
C LEU A 18 0.58 -12.28 1.88
N GLN A 19 1.20 -12.53 3.04
CA GLN A 19 2.52 -13.18 3.11
C GLN A 19 2.49 -14.59 2.52
N ALA A 20 1.42 -15.36 2.74
CA ALA A 20 1.26 -16.68 2.14
C ALA A 20 1.15 -16.61 0.60
N ILE A 21 0.46 -15.61 0.07
CA ILE A 21 0.37 -15.36 -1.38
C ILE A 21 1.75 -15.02 -1.93
N GLU A 22 2.50 -14.11 -1.32
CA GLU A 22 3.86 -13.79 -1.79
C GLU A 22 4.78 -15.03 -1.81
N LEU A 23 4.67 -15.91 -0.81
CA LEU A 23 5.42 -17.17 -0.77
C LEU A 23 5.08 -18.07 -1.97
N GLN A 24 3.81 -18.17 -2.35
CA GLN A 24 3.38 -18.93 -3.53
C GLN A 24 3.93 -18.34 -4.83
N PHE A 25 4.09 -17.02 -4.91
CA PHE A 25 4.71 -16.33 -6.05
C PHE A 25 6.25 -16.34 -6.03
N GLY A 26 6.85 -17.22 -5.22
CA GLY A 26 8.28 -17.46 -5.22
C GLY A 26 9.08 -16.43 -4.43
N ARG A 27 8.51 -15.85 -3.36
CA ARG A 27 9.29 -15.05 -2.40
C ARG A 27 10.37 -15.91 -1.74
N VAL A 28 11.56 -15.94 -2.34
CA VAL A 28 12.73 -16.62 -1.77
C VAL A 28 13.62 -15.58 -1.06
N ARG A 29 13.74 -15.65 0.27
CA ARG A 29 14.65 -14.78 1.05
C ARG A 29 16.12 -15.19 0.87
N LYS A 30 16.64 -15.19 -0.37
CA LYS A 30 18.06 -15.44 -0.66
C LYS A 30 18.93 -14.18 -0.48
N VAL A 31 18.38 -12.99 -0.74
CA VAL A 31 19.09 -11.70 -0.62
C VAL A 31 18.16 -10.67 0.03
N ARG A 32 18.65 -9.90 1.00
CA ARG A 32 17.86 -8.96 1.82
C ARG A 32 17.17 -7.84 1.00
N TRP A 33 17.55 -7.65 -0.27
CA TRP A 33 16.96 -6.68 -1.21
C TRP A 33 16.93 -7.22 -2.66
N GLY A 34 16.82 -8.54 -2.81
CA GLY A 34 16.71 -9.16 -4.14
C GLY A 34 15.41 -8.76 -4.86
N ALA A 35 15.41 -8.85 -6.17
CA ALA A 35 14.20 -8.70 -6.98
C ALA A 35 13.11 -9.65 -6.46
N ARG A 36 11.91 -9.10 -6.24
CA ARG A 36 10.73 -9.87 -5.81
C ARG A 36 9.78 -9.98 -6.99
N THR A 37 9.21 -11.16 -7.17
CA THR A 37 8.14 -11.38 -8.16
C THR A 37 6.87 -10.61 -7.77
N LEU A 38 6.60 -10.55 -6.46
CA LEU A 38 5.42 -9.92 -5.89
C LEU A 38 5.76 -9.35 -4.51
N ASP A 39 5.24 -8.16 -4.22
CA ASP A 39 5.32 -7.48 -2.92
C ASP A 39 3.93 -6.90 -2.60
N LEU A 40 3.33 -7.33 -1.50
CA LEU A 40 1.97 -6.97 -1.08
C LEU A 40 2.02 -6.24 0.26
N ASP A 41 1.75 -4.95 0.23
CA ASP A 41 1.71 -4.09 1.42
C ASP A 41 0.26 -3.70 1.77
N ILE A 42 -0.08 -3.76 3.07
CA ILE A 42 -1.31 -3.14 3.59
C ILE A 42 -1.03 -1.66 3.82
N LEU A 43 -1.64 -0.79 3.02
CA LEU A 43 -1.46 0.66 3.14
C LEU A 43 -2.33 1.28 4.24
N LEU A 44 -3.62 0.94 4.21
CA LEU A 44 -4.67 1.43 5.08
C LEU A 44 -5.60 0.26 5.42
N TYR A 45 -6.26 0.32 6.57
CA TYR A 45 -7.28 -0.64 6.97
C TYR A 45 -8.39 0.09 7.72
N GLY A 46 -9.48 0.42 7.03
CA GLY A 46 -10.53 1.26 7.62
C GLY A 46 -9.95 2.58 8.16
N GLU A 47 -10.26 2.86 9.42
CA GLU A 47 -9.73 3.99 10.21
C GLU A 47 -8.72 3.53 11.28
N GLU A 48 -8.28 2.26 11.23
CA GLU A 48 -7.42 1.66 12.24
C GLU A 48 -6.00 2.27 12.22
N ILE A 49 -5.46 2.45 13.43
CA ILE A 49 -4.05 2.81 13.65
C ILE A 49 -3.40 1.68 14.43
N ILE A 50 -2.47 0.97 13.79
CA ILE A 50 -1.77 -0.18 14.36
C ILE A 50 -0.28 0.13 14.37
N ASN A 51 0.34 -0.05 15.53
CA ASN A 51 1.79 0.11 15.69
C ASN A 51 2.35 -1.05 16.50
N THR A 52 2.52 -2.19 15.86
CA THR A 52 3.16 -3.37 16.45
C THR A 52 4.50 -3.67 15.75
N PRO A 53 5.38 -4.48 16.35
CA PRO A 53 6.63 -4.90 15.69
C PRO A 53 6.41 -5.65 14.36
N THR A 54 5.25 -6.25 14.17
CA THR A 54 4.92 -7.08 13.00
C THR A 54 4.06 -6.36 11.96
N LEU A 55 3.30 -5.33 12.34
CA LEU A 55 2.36 -4.62 11.47
C LEU A 55 2.27 -3.15 11.87
N GLN A 56 2.42 -2.27 10.87
CA GLN A 56 2.21 -0.84 11.02
C GLN A 56 1.19 -0.37 9.99
N ILE A 57 0.08 0.21 10.47
CA ILE A 57 -1.00 0.78 9.66
C ILE A 57 -1.33 2.15 10.26
N PRO A 58 -1.43 3.22 9.46
CA PRO A 58 -1.11 3.31 8.03
C PRO A 58 0.34 2.92 7.73
N HIS A 59 0.61 2.43 6.52
CA HIS A 59 1.95 1.99 6.18
C HIS A 59 2.94 3.16 6.34
N PRO A 60 4.03 3.01 7.13
CA PRO A 60 4.81 4.13 7.66
C PRO A 60 5.50 4.99 6.60
N ARG A 61 5.68 4.46 5.39
CA ARG A 61 6.32 5.15 4.26
C ARG A 61 5.37 5.47 3.11
N MET A 62 4.06 5.22 3.25
CA MET A 62 3.13 5.45 2.14
C MET A 62 3.11 6.93 1.71
N ASN A 63 3.14 7.84 2.68
CA ASN A 63 3.05 9.30 2.43
C ASN A 63 4.30 9.89 1.76
N GLN A 64 5.37 9.11 1.59
CA GLN A 64 6.63 9.55 0.99
C GLN A 64 6.84 9.00 -0.43
N ARG A 65 5.91 8.17 -0.92
CA ARG A 65 6.08 7.39 -2.15
C ARG A 65 5.01 7.73 -3.17
N ALA A 66 5.40 8.46 -4.22
CA ALA A 66 4.47 8.81 -5.30
C ALA A 66 3.88 7.58 -6.00
N PHE A 67 4.65 6.51 -6.22
CA PHE A 67 4.15 5.28 -6.83
C PHE A 67 3.13 4.52 -5.97
N VAL A 68 2.95 4.93 -4.70
CA VAL A 68 1.88 4.46 -3.81
C VAL A 68 0.71 5.44 -3.84
N LEU A 69 0.99 6.73 -3.60
CA LEU A 69 -0.05 7.74 -3.47
C LEU A 69 -0.80 8.03 -4.77
N VAL A 70 -0.11 8.09 -5.92
CA VAL A 70 -0.74 8.34 -7.22
C VAL A 70 -1.81 7.30 -7.55
N PRO A 71 -1.51 5.98 -7.62
CA PRO A 71 -2.54 4.97 -7.89
C PRO A 71 -3.57 4.85 -6.76
N LEU A 72 -3.22 5.12 -5.49
CA LEU A 72 -4.20 5.14 -4.41
C LEU A 72 -5.22 6.28 -4.59
N ALA A 73 -4.78 7.45 -5.05
CA ALA A 73 -5.66 8.59 -5.30
C ALA A 73 -6.66 8.34 -6.42
N GLU A 74 -6.31 7.52 -7.42
CA GLU A 74 -7.24 7.18 -8.50
C GLU A 74 -8.47 6.43 -7.99
N ILE A 75 -8.30 5.56 -7.00
CA ILE A 75 -9.37 4.69 -6.48
C ILE A 75 -9.97 5.20 -5.16
N ALA A 76 -9.25 6.02 -4.40
CA ALA A 76 -9.59 6.38 -3.03
C ALA A 76 -9.22 7.84 -2.67
N ALA A 77 -9.35 8.78 -3.61
CA ALA A 77 -8.98 10.21 -3.45
C ALA A 77 -9.51 10.88 -2.15
N ASN A 78 -10.71 10.49 -1.72
CA ASN A 78 -11.41 11.10 -0.58
C ASN A 78 -11.16 10.39 0.75
N TRP A 79 -10.50 9.24 0.75
CA TRP A 79 -10.18 8.49 1.97
C TRP A 79 -9.30 9.34 2.89
N LEU A 80 -9.62 9.34 4.18
CA LEU A 80 -8.86 10.06 5.19
C LEU A 80 -7.78 9.14 5.75
N GLU A 81 -6.53 9.56 5.66
CA GLU A 81 -5.44 8.85 6.31
C GLU A 81 -5.53 9.14 7.82
N PRO A 82 -5.67 8.10 8.68
CA PRO A 82 -6.16 8.28 10.05
C PRO A 82 -5.18 8.98 10.98
N VAL A 83 -3.88 9.06 10.65
CA VAL A 83 -2.88 9.74 11.49
C VAL A 83 -2.83 11.25 11.20
N SER A 84 -2.78 11.64 9.93
CA SER A 84 -2.71 13.03 9.49
C SER A 84 -4.07 13.72 9.40
N GLY A 85 -5.15 12.95 9.28
CA GLY A 85 -6.49 13.44 8.97
C GLY A 85 -6.62 14.04 7.56
N GLN A 86 -5.61 13.87 6.70
CA GLN A 86 -5.60 14.41 5.35
C GLN A 86 -6.24 13.42 4.37
N ARG A 87 -6.91 13.96 3.35
CA ARG A 87 -7.37 13.15 2.21
C ARG A 87 -6.18 12.64 1.42
N VAL A 88 -6.29 11.44 0.84
CA VAL A 88 -5.29 10.91 -0.09
C VAL A 88 -4.98 11.90 -1.22
N SER A 89 -6.00 12.57 -1.78
CA SER A 89 -5.82 13.62 -2.78
C SER A 89 -4.96 14.81 -2.33
N SER A 90 -4.96 15.12 -1.04
CA SER A 90 -4.08 16.15 -0.45
C SER A 90 -2.66 15.63 -0.20
N LEU A 91 -2.52 14.34 0.16
CA LEU A 91 -1.22 13.71 0.37
C LEU A 91 -0.41 13.61 -0.94
N VAL A 92 -1.07 13.28 -2.05
CA VAL A 92 -0.40 13.18 -3.37
C VAL A 92 0.26 14.50 -3.78
N LYS A 93 -0.35 15.64 -3.44
CA LYS A 93 0.19 16.97 -3.76
C LYS A 93 1.47 17.30 -2.97
N GLN A 94 1.81 16.52 -1.95
CA GLN A 94 2.97 16.73 -1.08
C GLN A 94 4.18 15.89 -1.50
N VAL A 95 4.05 15.05 -2.54
CA VAL A 95 5.12 14.20 -3.04
C VAL A 95 5.49 14.53 -4.48
N ASP A 96 6.77 14.37 -4.81
CA ASP A 96 7.24 14.51 -6.17
C ASP A 96 6.78 13.34 -7.03
N CYS A 97 5.96 13.63 -8.04
CA CYS A 97 5.34 12.62 -8.92
C CYS A 97 6.02 12.52 -10.29
N ARG A 98 7.13 13.22 -10.54
CA ARG A 98 7.76 13.29 -11.88
C ARG A 98 8.15 11.93 -12.47
N ASP A 99 8.51 10.98 -11.61
CA ASP A 99 8.94 9.64 -12.00
C ASP A 99 7.78 8.63 -12.06
N VAL A 100 6.53 9.07 -11.84
CA VAL A 100 5.35 8.21 -11.88
C VAL A 100 4.54 8.52 -13.13
N GLN A 101 4.46 7.54 -14.03
CA GLN A 101 3.63 7.62 -15.23
C GLN A 101 2.43 6.70 -15.11
N MET A 102 1.25 7.24 -15.39
CA MET A 102 0.05 6.42 -15.50
C MET A 102 0.15 5.54 -16.73
N TYR A 103 -0.01 4.24 -16.54
CA TYR A 103 -0.08 3.30 -17.63
C TYR A 103 -1.45 3.41 -18.31
N LEU A 104 -1.51 4.16 -19.40
CA LEU A 104 -2.67 4.20 -20.30
C LEU A 104 -2.51 3.06 -21.30
N LYS A 105 -3.33 2.02 -21.17
CA LYS A 105 -3.38 0.93 -22.16
C LYS A 105 -3.83 1.55 -23.49
N LYS A 106 -2.94 1.60 -24.50
CA LYS A 106 -3.35 1.98 -25.86
C LYS A 106 -4.42 0.98 -26.32
N GLN A 107 -5.54 1.51 -26.81
CA GLN A 107 -6.62 0.73 -27.41
C GLN A 107 -6.11 -0.07 -28.60
#